data_AF-A0A0B3VMJ8-F1
#
_entry.id   AF-A0A0B3VMJ8-F1
#
_cell.length_a   1.000
_cell.length_b   1.000
_cell.length_c   1.000
_cell.angle_alpha   90.00
_cell.angle_beta   90.00
_cell.angle_gamma   90.00
#
_symmetry.space_group_name_H-M   'P 1'
#
loop_
_entity.id
_entity.type
_entity.pdbx_description
1 polymer ?
#
loop_
_entity_poly.entity_id
_entity_poly.type
_entity_poly.pdbx_seq_one_letter_code
_entity_poly.pdbx_strand_id
1 'polypeptide(L)'
;MGDLGVKYIFESQDQLASNIRSILKSLQHKDYNNYIEKLYEGFINDIYENTYTFKESKKILTTLYYSLEMIKENLDKNNLLRKGDFFEGNVNSQCLAEEIINGIVISSRNEHEEGKLKYYGYLLGNIMFKDNLDRDECNRLIKLSRQLTYCQIKLINMYVISQTIQIPILQREDYTKIGIGDYKLLGILQDTLDMIQKSILNGSGKLVLDMVQINPSKIKVQGIGTLLYNYMSLNKMPYDELEDILDLLSKHK
;
A
#
# COMPACT_ATOMS: atom_id res chain seq x y z
N MET A 1 -15.10 11.91 19.65
CA MET A 1 -14.08 11.18 20.44
C MET A 1 -13.72 9.93 19.65
N GLY A 2 -12.55 9.95 19.04
CA GLY A 2 -12.04 8.92 18.12
C GLY A 2 -10.72 9.41 17.55
N ASP A 3 -9.85 9.87 18.45
CA ASP A 3 -8.52 10.38 18.13
C ASP A 3 -7.55 9.19 18.18
N LEU A 4 -7.32 8.55 17.03
CA LEU A 4 -6.27 7.54 16.82
C LEU A 4 -5.67 7.69 15.41
N GLY A 5 -5.45 8.93 15.00
CA GLY A 5 -4.62 9.28 13.85
C GLY A 5 -3.17 8.88 14.14
N VAL A 6 -2.73 7.81 13.49
CA VAL A 6 -1.34 7.42 13.19
C VAL A 6 -0.26 7.99 14.13
N LYS A 7 -0.35 7.69 15.43
CA LYS A 7 0.84 7.64 16.29
C LYS A 7 1.38 6.23 16.18
N TYR A 8 2.63 6.10 15.73
CA TYR A 8 3.39 4.85 15.71
C TYR A 8 3.03 3.99 16.93
N ILE A 9 2.18 2.97 16.71
CA ILE A 9 1.49 2.21 17.78
C ILE A 9 2.50 1.46 18.68
N PHE A 10 3.77 1.43 18.28
CA PHE A 10 4.79 0.59 18.89
C PHE A 10 5.99 1.40 19.37
N GLU A 11 6.25 1.26 20.68
CA GLU A 11 7.33 1.91 21.40
C GLU A 11 8.66 1.15 21.23
N SER A 12 8.63 -0.16 20.92
CA SER A 12 9.83 -1.00 20.72
C SER A 12 9.67 -2.15 19.70
N GLN A 13 10.80 -2.72 19.27
CA GLN A 13 10.85 -3.91 18.40
C GLN A 13 10.29 -5.16 19.10
N ASP A 14 10.58 -5.34 20.38
CA ASP A 14 10.08 -6.48 21.14
C ASP A 14 8.56 -6.44 21.30
N GLN A 15 8.00 -5.24 21.45
CA GLN A 15 6.55 -5.06 21.48
C GLN A 15 5.93 -5.44 20.12
N LEU A 16 6.55 -5.03 19.00
CA LEU A 16 6.13 -5.42 17.66
C LEU A 16 6.18 -6.95 17.46
N ALA A 17 7.31 -7.59 17.79
CA ALA A 17 7.48 -9.02 17.66
C ALA A 17 6.49 -9.80 18.55
N SER A 18 6.25 -9.33 19.78
CA SER A 18 5.25 -9.90 20.69
C SER A 18 3.84 -9.79 20.12
N ASN A 19 3.48 -8.63 19.54
CA ASN A 19 2.17 -8.44 18.91
C ASN A 19 1.99 -9.33 17.68
N ILE A 20 3.03 -9.48 16.85
CA ILE A 20 3.04 -10.42 15.72
C ILE A 20 2.78 -11.84 16.21
N ARG A 21 3.51 -12.31 17.22
CA ARG A 21 3.33 -13.64 17.83
C ARG A 21 1.93 -13.84 18.41
N SER A 22 1.36 -12.80 19.02
CA SER A 22 -0.02 -12.83 19.52
C SER A 22 -1.04 -13.03 18.39
N ILE A 23 -0.87 -12.34 17.26
CA ILE A 23 -1.73 -12.52 16.08
C ILE A 23 -1.57 -13.94 15.54
N LEU A 24 -0.34 -14.44 15.35
CA LEU A 24 -0.08 -15.81 14.91
C LEU A 24 -0.75 -16.85 15.82
N LYS A 25 -0.66 -16.66 17.14
CA LYS A 25 -1.35 -17.52 18.11
C LYS A 25 -2.87 -17.54 17.94
N SER A 26 -3.47 -16.41 17.56
CA SER A 26 -4.90 -16.34 17.25
C SER A 26 -5.28 -17.04 15.94
N LEU A 27 -4.32 -17.27 15.04
CA LEU A 27 -4.52 -17.95 13.75
C LEU A 27 -4.38 -19.48 13.87
N GLN A 28 -3.59 -20.00 14.83
CA GLN A 28 -3.82 -21.23 15.62
C GLN A 28 -4.78 -22.27 15.03
N HIS A 29 -6.06 -21.94 15.18
CA HIS A 29 -7.17 -22.86 14.98
C HIS A 29 -7.72 -22.89 13.55
N LYS A 30 -7.06 -22.22 12.59
CA LYS A 30 -7.46 -22.18 11.18
C LYS A 30 -6.59 -23.16 10.38
N ASP A 31 -7.19 -23.90 9.44
CA ASP A 31 -6.58 -25.00 8.67
C ASP A 31 -5.28 -24.64 7.91
N TYR A 32 -5.01 -23.34 7.75
CA TYR A 32 -3.87 -22.82 7.00
C TYR A 32 -2.72 -22.26 7.86
N ASN A 33 -2.86 -22.35 9.19
CA ASN A 33 -2.01 -21.64 10.12
C ASN A 33 -0.53 -22.04 10.02
N ASN A 34 -0.23 -23.32 9.78
CA ASN A 34 1.15 -23.83 9.83
C ASN A 34 2.09 -23.17 8.80
N TYR A 35 1.59 -22.83 7.60
CA TYR A 35 2.43 -22.19 6.58
C TYR A 35 2.70 -20.72 6.91
N ILE A 36 1.68 -19.98 7.36
CA ILE A 36 1.81 -18.58 7.75
C ILE A 36 2.72 -18.46 8.98
N GLU A 37 2.49 -19.26 10.01
CA GLU A 37 3.31 -19.26 11.23
C GLU A 37 4.78 -19.54 10.92
N LYS A 38 5.06 -20.60 10.15
CA LYS A 38 6.43 -20.93 9.74
C LYS A 38 7.10 -19.80 8.97
N LEU A 39 6.38 -19.19 8.02
CA LEU A 39 6.91 -18.10 7.21
C LEU A 39 7.29 -16.89 8.08
N TYR A 40 6.37 -16.42 8.94
CA TYR A 40 6.59 -15.23 9.74
C TYR A 40 7.62 -15.45 10.85
N GLU A 41 7.61 -16.59 11.56
CA GLU A 41 8.65 -16.90 12.55
C GLU A 41 10.04 -17.01 11.90
N GLY A 42 10.14 -17.52 10.67
CA GLY A 42 11.38 -17.51 9.89
C GLY A 42 11.95 -16.11 9.74
N PHE A 43 11.15 -15.15 9.27
CA PHE A 43 11.59 -13.75 9.12
C PHE A 43 11.87 -13.05 10.44
N ILE A 44 11.13 -13.37 11.50
CA ILE A 44 11.40 -12.81 12.83
C ILE A 44 12.75 -13.31 13.34
N ASN A 45 13.06 -14.60 13.19
CA ASN A 45 14.35 -15.15 13.56
C ASN A 45 15.48 -14.54 12.73
N ASP A 46 15.30 -14.39 11.41
CA ASP A 46 16.26 -13.70 10.55
C ASP A 46 16.58 -12.28 11.03
N ILE A 47 15.58 -11.56 11.55
CA ILE A 47 15.78 -10.20 12.11
C ILE A 47 16.65 -10.24 13.38
N TYR A 48 16.48 -11.25 14.23
CA TYR A 48 17.26 -11.39 15.46
C TYR A 48 18.67 -11.96 15.23
N GLU A 49 18.83 -12.82 14.21
CA GLU A 49 20.09 -13.49 13.91
C GLU A 49 21.02 -12.66 13.00
N ASN A 50 20.46 -11.76 12.18
CA ASN A 50 21.24 -10.93 11.26
C ASN A 50 21.43 -9.49 11.76
N THR A 51 22.44 -8.83 11.22
CA THR A 51 22.77 -7.44 11.56
C THR A 51 21.80 -6.46 10.88
N TYR A 52 20.79 -6.01 11.62
CA TYR A 52 19.93 -4.87 11.25
C TYR A 52 20.10 -3.72 12.24
N THR A 53 20.03 -2.48 11.75
CA THR A 53 19.89 -1.34 12.66
C THR A 53 18.51 -1.33 13.32
N PHE A 54 18.39 -0.70 14.48
CA PHE A 54 17.10 -0.58 15.18
C PHE A 54 15.98 -0.01 14.28
N LYS A 55 16.31 0.97 13.43
CA LYS A 55 15.35 1.57 12.50
C LYS A 55 14.93 0.58 11.42
N GLU A 56 15.86 -0.17 10.85
CA GLU A 56 15.57 -1.16 9.81
C GLU A 56 14.66 -2.27 10.34
N SER A 57 15.00 -2.88 11.48
CA SER A 57 14.15 -3.95 12.02
C SER A 57 12.79 -3.43 12.48
N LYS A 58 12.69 -2.19 12.97
CA LYS A 58 11.38 -1.57 13.26
C LYS A 58 10.51 -1.46 12.00
N LYS A 59 11.08 -1.03 10.87
CA LYS A 59 10.34 -0.90 9.60
C LYS A 59 9.87 -2.24 9.06
N ILE A 60 10.74 -3.26 9.12
CA ILE A 60 10.40 -4.63 8.71
C ILE A 60 9.26 -5.17 9.58
N LEU A 61 9.43 -5.14 10.91
CA LEU A 61 8.43 -5.65 11.84
C LEU A 61 7.10 -4.92 11.75
N THR A 62 7.11 -3.60 11.54
CA THR A 62 5.87 -2.81 11.32
C THR A 62 5.11 -3.31 10.09
N THR A 63 5.83 -3.61 9.01
CA THR A 63 5.22 -4.13 7.78
C THR A 63 4.64 -5.53 7.98
N LEU A 64 5.39 -6.42 8.64
CA LEU A 64 4.94 -7.78 8.97
C LEU A 64 3.72 -7.79 9.91
N TYR A 65 3.67 -6.85 10.85
CA TYR A 65 2.50 -6.67 11.71
C TYR A 65 1.25 -6.33 10.89
N TYR A 66 1.31 -5.31 10.03
CA TYR A 66 0.16 -4.89 9.23
C TYR A 66 -0.25 -5.94 8.18
N SER A 67 0.69 -6.75 7.67
CA SER A 67 0.33 -7.87 6.79
C SER A 67 -0.40 -8.97 7.54
N LEU A 68 -0.03 -9.29 8.78
CA LEU A 68 -0.75 -10.25 9.61
C LEU A 68 -2.15 -9.77 10.00
N GLU A 69 -2.31 -8.49 10.34
CA GLU A 69 -3.63 -7.90 10.55
C GLU A 69 -4.53 -8.08 9.31
N MET A 70 -3.96 -7.89 8.11
CA MET A 70 -4.68 -8.11 6.85
C MET A 70 -5.00 -9.58 6.58
N ILE A 71 -4.07 -10.49 6.86
CA ILE A 71 -4.28 -11.94 6.75
C ILE A 71 -5.40 -12.37 7.69
N LYS A 72 -5.36 -11.93 8.94
CA LYS A 72 -6.39 -12.21 9.94
C LYS A 72 -7.76 -11.75 9.46
N GLU A 73 -7.87 -10.51 9.01
CA GLU A 73 -9.13 -9.97 8.49
C GLU A 73 -9.65 -10.75 7.27
N ASN A 74 -8.77 -11.13 6.33
CA ASN A 74 -9.14 -11.95 5.19
C ASN A 74 -9.66 -13.33 5.62
N LEU A 75 -8.99 -13.98 6.58
CA LEU A 75 -9.43 -15.26 7.13
C LEU A 75 -10.74 -15.13 7.92
N ASP A 76 -10.96 -14.03 8.65
CA ASP A 76 -12.22 -13.76 9.36
C ASP A 76 -13.38 -13.52 8.39
N LYS A 77 -13.09 -13.04 7.18
CA LYS A 77 -14.04 -12.94 6.06
C LYS A 77 -14.23 -14.24 5.28
N ASN A 78 -13.63 -15.34 5.73
CA ASN A 78 -13.62 -16.65 5.06
C ASN A 78 -13.00 -16.62 3.65
N ASN A 79 -12.09 -15.69 3.38
CA ASN A 79 -11.30 -15.74 2.15
C ASN A 79 -10.32 -16.91 2.24
N LEU A 80 -10.19 -17.65 1.14
CA LEU A 80 -9.29 -18.79 1.05
C LEU A 80 -7.89 -18.34 0.66
N LEU A 81 -6.89 -18.93 1.32
CA LEU A 81 -5.52 -18.78 0.88
C LEU A 81 -5.32 -19.40 -0.50
N ARG A 82 -4.33 -18.85 -1.21
CA ARG A 82 -3.86 -19.42 -2.46
C ARG A 82 -3.40 -20.87 -2.26
N LYS A 83 -3.73 -21.72 -3.23
CA LYS A 83 -3.31 -23.12 -3.27
C LYS A 83 -2.16 -23.32 -4.26
N GLY A 84 -1.54 -24.50 -4.25
CA GLY A 84 -0.50 -24.88 -5.21
C GLY A 84 0.91 -24.43 -4.79
N ASP A 85 1.69 -23.96 -5.75
CA ASP A 85 3.10 -23.56 -5.61
C ASP A 85 3.33 -22.26 -4.79
N PHE A 86 2.25 -21.70 -4.23
CA PHE A 86 2.34 -20.47 -3.45
C PHE A 86 3.14 -20.68 -2.16
N PHE A 87 2.81 -21.69 -1.37
CA PHE A 87 3.52 -22.04 -0.13
C PHE A 87 4.48 -23.22 -0.27
N GLU A 88 4.39 -23.96 -1.38
CA GLU A 88 5.19 -25.14 -1.64
C GLU A 88 6.29 -24.80 -2.65
N GLY A 89 7.55 -24.86 -2.21
CA GLY A 89 8.71 -24.70 -3.07
C GLY A 89 9.09 -26.02 -3.72
N ASN A 90 9.75 -25.95 -4.87
CA ASN A 90 10.38 -27.12 -5.49
C ASN A 90 11.88 -27.14 -5.12
N VAL A 91 12.54 -28.30 -5.27
CA VAL A 91 13.99 -28.48 -4.97
C VAL A 91 14.88 -27.41 -5.63
N ASN A 92 14.43 -26.85 -6.77
CA ASN A 92 15.17 -25.87 -7.56
C ASN A 92 14.61 -24.44 -7.50
N SER A 93 13.52 -24.18 -6.75
CA SER A 93 12.90 -22.86 -6.74
C SER A 93 12.20 -22.54 -5.41
N GLN A 94 12.53 -21.37 -4.87
CA GLN A 94 11.81 -20.77 -3.75
C GLN A 94 10.30 -20.68 -4.03
N CYS A 95 9.48 -20.96 -3.01
CA CYS A 95 8.03 -20.80 -3.12
C CYS A 95 7.67 -19.33 -3.32
N LEU A 96 6.53 -19.07 -3.98
CA LEU A 96 6.14 -17.70 -4.33
C LEU A 96 5.90 -16.83 -3.09
N ALA A 97 5.36 -17.40 -2.01
CA ALA A 97 5.13 -16.70 -0.74
C ALA A 97 6.42 -16.12 -0.17
N GLU A 98 7.49 -16.92 -0.13
CA GLU A 98 8.81 -16.49 0.36
C GLU A 98 9.46 -15.44 -0.54
N GLU A 99 9.33 -15.54 -1.86
CA GLU A 99 9.84 -14.51 -2.78
C GLU A 99 9.15 -13.15 -2.55
N ILE A 100 7.83 -13.17 -2.42
CA ILE A 100 7.00 -11.97 -2.24
C ILE A 100 7.28 -11.29 -0.90
N ILE A 101 7.32 -12.05 0.20
CA ILE A 101 7.64 -11.49 1.51
C ILE A 101 9.07 -10.95 1.54
N ASN A 102 10.05 -11.61 0.91
CA ASN A 102 11.41 -11.10 0.77
C ASN A 102 11.44 -9.75 0.03
N GLY A 103 10.74 -9.65 -1.10
CA GLY A 103 10.62 -8.41 -1.86
C GLY A 103 10.04 -7.27 -1.02
N ILE A 104 9.00 -7.55 -0.22
CA ILE A 104 8.37 -6.57 0.67
C ILE A 104 9.28 -6.21 1.86
N VAL A 105 9.94 -7.19 2.48
CA VAL A 105 10.87 -6.96 3.61
C VAL A 105 12.04 -6.07 3.18
N ILE A 106 12.64 -6.35 2.02
CA ILE A 106 13.72 -5.51 1.46
C ILE A 106 13.21 -4.10 1.16
N SER A 107 12.01 -3.99 0.57
CA SER A 107 11.39 -2.69 0.29
C SER A 107 11.16 -1.88 1.57
N SER A 108 10.67 -2.54 2.61
CA SER A 108 10.36 -1.94 3.91
C SER A 108 11.63 -1.50 4.65
N ARG A 109 12.66 -2.35 4.63
CA ARG A 109 13.98 -2.04 5.20
C ARG A 109 14.55 -0.76 4.61
N ASN A 110 14.47 -0.60 3.29
CA ASN A 110 15.07 0.53 2.59
C ASN A 110 14.14 1.76 2.51
N GLU A 111 12.94 1.70 3.08
CA GLU A 111 11.95 2.78 2.96
C GLU A 111 12.30 3.97 3.88
N HIS A 112 12.15 5.17 3.33
CA HIS A 112 12.36 6.44 4.03
C HIS A 112 11.04 7.12 4.39
N GLU A 113 9.98 6.88 3.61
CA GLU A 113 8.62 7.34 3.90
C GLU A 113 7.87 6.29 4.74
N GLU A 114 8.05 6.31 6.07
CA GLU A 114 7.48 5.27 6.97
C GLU A 114 5.94 5.12 6.88
N GLY A 115 5.23 6.15 6.39
CA GLY A 115 3.78 6.07 6.10
C GLY A 115 3.42 4.98 5.08
N LYS A 116 4.36 4.53 4.24
CA LYS A 116 4.13 3.47 3.26
C LYS A 116 4.11 2.06 3.85
N LEU A 117 4.75 1.84 5.00
CA LEU A 117 4.97 0.51 5.60
C LEU A 117 3.66 -0.23 5.88
N LYS A 118 2.65 0.49 6.36
CA LYS A 118 1.30 -0.04 6.58
C LYS A 118 0.71 -0.61 5.29
N TYR A 119 0.83 0.13 4.20
CA TYR A 119 0.28 -0.24 2.90
C TYR A 119 1.09 -1.32 2.19
N TYR A 120 2.41 -1.42 2.43
CA TYR A 120 3.20 -2.59 2.06
C TYR A 120 2.74 -3.85 2.80
N GLY A 121 2.43 -3.72 4.09
CA GLY A 121 1.88 -4.82 4.88
C GLY A 121 0.55 -5.29 4.29
N TYR A 122 -0.35 -4.36 3.99
CA TYR A 122 -1.64 -4.68 3.36
C TYR A 122 -1.46 -5.36 2.00
N LEU A 123 -0.52 -4.89 1.17
CA LEU A 123 -0.18 -5.53 -0.10
C LEU A 123 0.23 -6.99 0.08
N LEU A 124 1.20 -7.24 0.97
CA LEU A 124 1.67 -8.59 1.28
C LEU A 124 0.53 -9.49 1.75
N GLY A 125 -0.25 -9.02 2.73
CA GLY A 125 -1.32 -9.80 3.32
C GLY A 125 -2.47 -10.10 2.35
N ASN A 126 -2.80 -9.17 1.44
CA ASN A 126 -3.83 -9.38 0.43
C ASN A 126 -3.39 -10.32 -0.70
N ILE A 127 -2.14 -10.23 -1.17
CA ILE A 127 -1.63 -11.07 -2.26
C ILE A 127 -1.76 -12.57 -1.94
N MET A 128 -1.65 -12.96 -0.66
CA MET A 128 -1.79 -14.35 -0.21
C MET A 128 -3.18 -14.98 -0.43
N PHE A 129 -4.19 -14.19 -0.81
CA PHE A 129 -5.58 -14.62 -1.01
C PHE A 129 -6.08 -14.39 -2.45
N LYS A 130 -5.17 -14.22 -3.42
CA LYS A 130 -5.50 -13.83 -4.80
C LYS A 130 -4.90 -14.80 -5.81
N ASP A 131 -5.71 -15.79 -6.18
CA ASP A 131 -5.32 -16.84 -7.14
C ASP A 131 -5.17 -16.33 -8.59
N ASN A 132 -5.70 -15.15 -8.89
CA ASN A 132 -5.63 -14.55 -10.23
C ASN A 132 -4.34 -13.77 -10.51
N LEU A 133 -3.39 -13.73 -9.57
CA LEU A 133 -2.11 -13.04 -9.75
C LEU A 133 -0.99 -14.05 -9.92
N ASP A 134 -0.34 -14.05 -11.07
CA ASP A 134 0.86 -14.87 -11.28
C ASP A 134 2.11 -14.26 -10.59
N ARG A 135 3.25 -14.97 -10.68
CA ARG A 135 4.53 -14.54 -10.09
C ARG A 135 4.99 -13.20 -10.64
N ASP A 136 4.86 -12.96 -11.94
CA ASP A 136 5.30 -11.73 -12.59
C ASP A 136 4.42 -10.54 -12.18
N GLU A 137 3.11 -10.75 -12.07
CA GLU A 137 2.15 -9.76 -11.62
C GLU A 137 2.37 -9.38 -10.16
N CYS A 138 2.63 -10.35 -9.28
CA CYS A 138 2.99 -10.08 -7.88
C CYS A 138 4.26 -9.23 -7.79
N ASN A 139 5.32 -9.61 -8.50
CA ASN A 139 6.58 -8.86 -8.52
C ASN A 139 6.42 -7.46 -9.12
N ARG A 140 5.61 -7.32 -10.17
CA ARG A 140 5.29 -6.02 -10.78
C ARG A 140 4.57 -5.11 -9.77
N LEU A 141 3.60 -5.63 -9.03
CA LEU A 141 2.90 -4.87 -7.99
C LEU A 141 3.85 -4.40 -6.88
N ILE A 142 4.71 -5.28 -6.37
CA ILE A 142 5.72 -4.95 -5.34
C ILE A 142 6.69 -3.88 -5.85
N LYS A 143 7.16 -4.02 -7.10
CA LYS A 143 8.06 -3.04 -7.72
C LYS A 143 7.38 -1.67 -7.83
N LEU A 144 6.13 -1.63 -8.28
CA LEU A 144 5.39 -0.38 -8.46
C LEU A 144 5.04 0.27 -7.12
N SER A 145 4.57 -0.51 -6.13
CA SER A 145 4.30 0.03 -4.79
C SER A 145 5.53 0.67 -4.17
N ARG A 146 6.72 0.08 -4.42
CA ARG A 146 7.99 0.65 -3.98
C ARG A 146 8.33 1.97 -4.66
N GLN A 147 8.09 2.06 -5.97
CA GLN A 147 8.44 3.23 -6.77
C GLN A 147 7.55 4.45 -6.53
N LEU A 148 6.33 4.25 -6.05
CA LEU A 148 5.43 5.37 -5.74
C LEU A 148 5.85 6.08 -4.45
N THR A 149 5.78 7.40 -4.44
CA THR A 149 5.90 8.16 -3.19
C THR A 149 4.66 7.94 -2.32
N TYR A 150 4.74 8.28 -1.04
CA TYR A 150 3.57 8.24 -0.18
C TYR A 150 2.48 9.22 -0.66
N CYS A 151 2.88 10.41 -1.16
CA CYS A 151 1.97 11.36 -1.80
C CYS A 151 1.21 10.71 -2.98
N GLN A 152 1.91 10.00 -3.86
CA GLN A 152 1.28 9.31 -4.99
C GLN A 152 0.31 8.21 -4.54
N ILE A 153 0.63 7.46 -3.47
CA ILE A 153 -0.29 6.49 -2.86
C ILE A 153 -1.55 7.19 -2.33
N LYS A 154 -1.40 8.32 -1.63
CA LYS A 154 -2.53 9.13 -1.18
C LYS A 154 -3.37 9.65 -2.34
N LEU A 155 -2.75 10.08 -3.45
CA LEU A 155 -3.46 10.53 -4.65
C LEU A 155 -4.30 9.43 -5.29
N ILE A 156 -3.81 8.18 -5.34
CA ILE A 156 -4.63 7.04 -5.81
C ILE A 156 -5.93 6.99 -4.98
N ASN A 157 -5.83 7.03 -3.65
CA ASN A 157 -7.00 6.96 -2.80
C ASN A 157 -7.93 8.18 -2.98
N MET A 158 -7.36 9.39 -2.99
CA MET A 158 -8.11 10.63 -3.18
C MET A 158 -8.92 10.61 -4.47
N TYR A 159 -8.32 10.19 -5.59
CA TYR A 159 -9.02 10.11 -6.86
C TYR A 159 -10.08 8.99 -6.89
N VAL A 160 -9.92 7.89 -6.15
CA VAL A 160 -11.01 6.91 -6.01
C VAL A 160 -12.17 7.49 -5.18
N ILE A 161 -11.87 8.18 -4.09
CA ILE A 161 -12.89 8.84 -3.26
C ILE A 161 -13.66 9.88 -4.10
N SER A 162 -12.98 10.72 -4.86
CA SER A 162 -13.63 11.72 -5.71
C SER A 162 -14.51 11.12 -6.82
N GLN A 163 -14.20 9.90 -7.29
CA GLN A 163 -15.02 9.17 -8.26
C GLN A 163 -16.27 8.53 -7.65
N THR A 164 -16.24 8.18 -6.35
CA THR A 164 -17.35 7.50 -5.67
C THR A 164 -18.38 8.47 -5.11
N ILE A 165 -17.98 9.71 -4.82
CA ILE A 165 -18.88 10.75 -4.29
C ILE A 165 -19.60 11.46 -5.45
N GLN A 166 -20.93 11.60 -5.35
CA GLN A 166 -21.74 12.27 -6.37
C GLN A 166 -21.48 13.78 -6.45
N ILE A 167 -21.15 14.40 -5.31
CA ILE A 167 -20.83 15.82 -5.21
C ILE A 167 -19.33 16.00 -5.48
N PRO A 168 -18.92 16.77 -6.50
CA PRO A 168 -17.50 17.01 -6.76
C PRO A 168 -16.84 17.72 -5.57
N ILE A 169 -15.91 17.03 -4.93
CA ILE A 169 -15.08 17.55 -3.82
C ILE A 169 -13.77 18.17 -4.31
N LEU A 170 -13.38 17.92 -5.57
CA LEU A 170 -12.17 18.46 -6.20
C LEU A 170 -12.53 19.55 -7.22
N GLN A 171 -11.55 20.40 -7.53
CA GLN A 171 -11.68 21.47 -8.51
C GLN A 171 -12.19 20.95 -9.86
N ARG A 172 -13.16 21.67 -10.43
CA ARG A 172 -13.89 21.28 -11.65
C ARG A 172 -13.30 21.80 -12.95
N GLU A 173 -12.37 22.74 -12.86
CA GLU A 173 -11.69 23.35 -13.99
C GLU A 173 -10.20 22.99 -13.99
N ASP A 174 -9.57 23.03 -15.15
CA ASP A 174 -8.11 22.94 -15.24
C ASP A 174 -7.44 24.29 -14.91
N TYR A 175 -6.12 24.26 -14.77
CA TYR A 175 -5.33 25.40 -14.32
C TYR A 175 -4.81 26.27 -15.48
N THR A 176 -5.29 26.07 -16.71
CA THR A 176 -4.81 26.79 -17.90
C THR A 176 -5.06 28.30 -17.82
N LYS A 177 -6.15 28.73 -17.18
CA LYS A 177 -6.54 30.15 -17.07
C LYS A 177 -6.00 30.82 -15.80
N ILE A 178 -6.05 30.10 -14.68
CA ILE A 178 -5.72 30.63 -13.35
C ILE A 178 -4.23 30.43 -12.99
N GLY A 179 -3.53 29.56 -13.72
CA GLY A 179 -2.16 29.17 -13.41
C GLY A 179 -2.05 28.34 -12.13
N ILE A 180 -0.81 28.06 -11.72
CA ILE A 180 -0.51 27.32 -10.49
C ILE A 180 0.24 28.29 -9.56
N GLY A 181 -0.45 28.78 -8.53
CA GLY A 181 0.09 29.80 -7.62
C GLY A 181 0.82 29.26 -6.38
N ASP A 182 0.78 27.94 -6.13
CA ASP A 182 1.33 27.30 -4.94
C ASP A 182 2.29 26.16 -5.33
N TYR A 183 3.52 26.17 -4.80
CA TYR A 183 4.52 25.12 -5.02
C TYR A 183 4.07 23.74 -4.52
N LYS A 184 3.21 23.68 -3.49
CA LYS A 184 2.65 22.40 -3.03
C LYS A 184 1.67 21.83 -4.03
N LEU A 185 0.79 22.68 -4.56
CA LEU A 185 -0.12 22.30 -5.65
C LEU A 185 0.68 21.90 -6.90
N LEU A 186 1.74 22.64 -7.24
CA LEU A 186 2.63 22.30 -8.33
C LEU A 186 3.16 20.87 -8.21
N GLY A 187 3.68 20.49 -7.04
CA GLY A 187 4.16 19.14 -6.78
C GLY A 187 3.08 18.07 -6.95
N ILE A 188 1.87 18.31 -6.42
CA ILE A 188 0.74 17.38 -6.58
C ILE A 188 0.33 17.20 -8.05
N LEU A 189 0.30 18.29 -8.83
CA LEU A 189 -0.06 18.23 -10.24
C LEU A 189 1.05 17.56 -11.07
N GLN A 190 2.32 17.75 -10.71
CA GLN A 190 3.44 17.00 -11.30
C GLN A 190 3.35 15.50 -11.00
N ASP A 191 3.09 15.12 -9.75
CA ASP A 191 2.87 13.72 -9.37
C ASP A 191 1.67 13.12 -10.14
N THR A 192 0.58 13.86 -10.25
CA THR A 192 -0.61 13.44 -11.01
C THR A 192 -0.27 13.23 -12.49
N LEU A 193 0.51 14.13 -13.10
CA LEU A 193 0.94 14.00 -14.50
C LEU A 193 1.85 12.78 -14.71
N ASP A 194 2.84 12.58 -13.84
CA ASP A 194 3.73 11.41 -13.85
C ASP A 194 2.93 10.11 -13.74
N MET A 195 1.94 10.07 -12.85
CA MET A 195 1.05 8.92 -12.69
C MET A 195 0.12 8.69 -13.91
N ILE A 196 -0.30 9.76 -14.61
CA ILE A 196 -0.99 9.63 -15.90
C ILE A 196 -0.06 9.01 -16.94
N GLN A 197 1.18 9.49 -17.06
CA GLN A 197 2.17 8.97 -18.01
C GLN A 197 2.51 7.50 -17.74
N LYS A 198 2.52 7.08 -16.47
CA LYS A 198 2.68 5.69 -16.04
C LYS A 198 1.41 4.84 -16.15
N SER A 199 0.32 5.38 -16.70
CA SER A 199 -0.97 4.71 -16.86
C SER A 199 -1.61 4.22 -15.55
N ILE A 200 -1.28 4.86 -14.43
CA ILE A 200 -1.91 4.64 -13.11
C ILE A 200 -3.21 5.46 -13.02
N LEU A 201 -3.17 6.67 -13.58
CA LEU A 201 -4.29 7.60 -13.67
C LEU A 201 -4.64 7.90 -15.14
N ASN A 202 -5.81 8.49 -15.40
CA ASN A 202 -6.17 9.08 -16.70
C ASN A 202 -7.02 10.36 -16.54
N GLY A 203 -7.07 11.18 -17.60
CA GLY A 203 -7.92 12.38 -17.69
C GLY A 203 -9.35 12.12 -18.19
N SER A 204 -9.94 10.95 -17.91
CA SER A 204 -11.27 10.55 -18.38
C SER A 204 -11.46 10.67 -19.91
N GLY A 205 -10.46 10.25 -20.69
CA GLY A 205 -10.49 10.31 -22.15
C GLY A 205 -10.01 11.63 -22.76
N LYS A 206 -9.75 12.67 -21.94
CA LYS A 206 -9.02 13.87 -22.36
C LYS A 206 -7.52 13.59 -22.31
N LEU A 207 -6.81 13.92 -23.39
CA LEU A 207 -5.35 13.91 -23.40
C LEU A 207 -4.83 15.04 -22.49
N VAL A 208 -3.96 14.70 -21.55
CA VAL A 208 -3.31 15.64 -20.62
C VAL A 208 -1.82 15.63 -20.93
N LEU A 209 -1.32 16.72 -21.52
CA LEU A 209 0.08 16.86 -21.92
C LEU A 209 0.91 17.66 -20.92
N ASP A 210 0.26 18.51 -20.13
CA ASP A 210 0.88 19.43 -19.19
C ASP A 210 0.09 19.43 -17.88
N MET A 211 0.77 19.67 -16.76
CA MET A 211 0.19 19.75 -15.42
C MET A 211 -0.91 20.82 -15.32
N VAL A 212 -0.81 21.93 -16.08
CA VAL A 212 -1.86 22.97 -16.09
C VAL A 212 -3.16 22.48 -16.72
N GLN A 213 -3.12 21.42 -17.53
CA GLN A 213 -4.31 20.86 -18.20
C GLN A 213 -5.05 19.84 -17.33
N ILE A 214 -4.53 19.53 -16.14
CA ILE A 214 -5.15 18.62 -15.18
C ILE A 214 -6.42 19.27 -14.66
N ASN A 215 -7.53 18.55 -14.82
CA ASN A 215 -8.79 18.84 -14.15
C ASN A 215 -8.98 17.79 -13.03
N PRO A 216 -8.74 18.15 -11.76
CA PRO A 216 -8.74 17.20 -10.65
C PRO A 216 -10.04 16.38 -10.55
N SER A 217 -11.20 17.00 -10.77
CA SER A 217 -12.51 16.31 -10.74
C SER A 217 -12.73 15.28 -11.86
N LYS A 218 -11.89 15.29 -12.89
CA LYS A 218 -11.97 14.38 -14.05
C LYS A 218 -10.87 13.32 -14.06
N ILE A 219 -9.94 13.36 -13.11
CA ILE A 219 -8.93 12.32 -13.00
C ILE A 219 -9.55 11.03 -12.50
N LYS A 220 -9.20 9.91 -13.13
CA LYS A 220 -9.60 8.57 -12.71
C LYS A 220 -8.41 7.66 -12.50
N VAL A 221 -8.51 6.82 -11.49
CA VAL A 221 -7.61 5.68 -11.29
C VAL A 221 -7.97 4.58 -12.29
N GLN A 222 -6.97 3.96 -12.92
CA GLN A 222 -7.17 2.92 -13.91
C GLN A 222 -6.12 1.82 -13.84
N GLY A 223 -6.40 0.70 -14.50
CA GLY A 223 -5.44 -0.37 -14.75
C GLY A 223 -4.71 -0.81 -13.48
N ILE A 224 -3.38 -0.63 -13.48
CA ILE A 224 -2.53 -1.01 -12.35
C ILE A 224 -2.77 -0.16 -11.10
N GLY A 225 -3.25 1.08 -11.24
CA GLY A 225 -3.66 1.92 -10.11
C GLY A 225 -4.83 1.34 -9.35
N THR A 226 -5.79 0.71 -10.05
CA THR A 226 -6.93 0.02 -9.42
C THR A 226 -6.47 -1.22 -8.65
N LEU A 227 -5.49 -1.97 -9.20
CA LEU A 227 -4.89 -3.10 -8.50
C LEU A 227 -4.14 -2.66 -7.25
N LEU A 228 -3.35 -1.59 -7.33
CA LEU A 228 -2.66 -1.02 -6.17
C LEU A 228 -3.65 -0.53 -5.11
N TYR A 229 -4.71 0.19 -5.50
CA TYR A 229 -5.77 0.63 -4.59
C TYR A 229 -6.36 -0.55 -3.80
N ASN A 230 -6.74 -1.62 -4.51
CA ASN A 230 -7.37 -2.79 -3.91
C ASN A 230 -6.39 -3.58 -3.03
N TYR A 231 -5.20 -3.89 -3.52
CA TYR A 231 -4.28 -4.77 -2.80
C TYR A 231 -3.52 -4.06 -1.68
N MET A 232 -3.28 -2.75 -1.79
CA MET A 232 -2.77 -1.96 -0.67
C MET A 232 -3.87 -1.55 0.31
N SER A 233 -5.12 -1.96 0.11
CA SER A 233 -6.29 -1.61 0.94
C SER A 233 -6.39 -0.10 1.20
N LEU A 234 -6.21 0.73 0.17
CA LEU A 234 -6.12 2.19 0.36
C LEU A 234 -7.44 2.80 0.87
N ASN A 235 -8.56 2.11 0.70
CA ASN A 235 -9.83 2.46 1.32
C ASN A 235 -9.79 2.49 2.87
N LYS A 236 -8.77 1.92 3.51
CA LYS A 236 -8.55 1.94 4.96
C LYS A 236 -7.66 3.09 5.43
N MET A 237 -7.20 3.93 4.50
CA MET A 237 -6.43 5.12 4.83
C MET A 237 -7.34 6.10 5.61
N PRO A 238 -6.93 6.51 6.82
CA PRO A 238 -7.60 7.54 7.59
C PRO A 238 -7.74 8.84 6.79
N TYR A 239 -8.85 9.55 7.00
CA TYR A 239 -9.15 10.78 6.25
C TYR A 239 -8.16 11.92 6.56
N ASP A 240 -7.66 11.99 7.79
CA ASP A 240 -6.64 12.95 8.22
C ASP A 240 -5.32 12.81 7.45
N GLU A 241 -4.98 11.62 6.95
CA GLU A 241 -3.83 11.44 6.05
C GLU A 241 -4.00 12.17 4.70
N LEU A 242 -5.24 12.45 4.30
CA LEU A 242 -5.62 13.01 2.99
C LEU A 242 -5.97 14.50 3.01
N GLU A 243 -6.16 15.11 4.18
CA GLU A 243 -6.65 16.48 4.31
C GLU A 243 -5.77 17.49 3.56
N ASP A 244 -4.45 17.31 3.60
CA ASP A 244 -3.48 18.18 2.92
C ASP A 244 -3.68 18.19 1.40
N ILE A 245 -3.87 17.02 0.80
CA ILE A 245 -4.11 16.86 -0.64
C ILE A 245 -5.49 17.38 -1.01
N LEU A 246 -6.51 17.09 -0.19
CA LEU A 246 -7.86 17.57 -0.45
C LEU A 246 -7.90 19.10 -0.47
N ASP A 247 -7.30 19.74 0.53
CA ASP A 247 -7.21 21.19 0.61
C ASP A 247 -6.55 21.81 -0.62
N LEU A 248 -5.49 21.18 -1.14
CA LEU A 248 -4.77 21.67 -2.31
C LEU A 248 -5.58 21.49 -3.60
N LEU A 249 -6.27 20.36 -3.76
CA LEU A 249 -7.02 20.01 -4.98
C LEU A 249 -8.47 20.54 -5.00
N SER A 250 -9.01 20.98 -3.86
CA SER A 250 -10.36 21.54 -3.73
C SER A 250 -10.38 23.07 -3.83
N LYS A 251 -9.25 23.73 -3.53
CA LYS A 251 -9.17 25.20 -3.43
C LYS A 251 -9.42 25.88 -4.77
N HIS A 252 -10.54 26.59 -4.84
CA HIS A 252 -10.67 27.84 -5.57
C HIS A 252 -10.17 28.98 -4.68
N LYS A 253 -9.20 29.76 -5.14
CA LYS A 253 -9.13 31.19 -4.80
C LYS A 253 -9.64 31.96 -6.00
#